data_AF-A0A846T2W9-F1
#
_entry.id   AF-A0A846T2W9-F1
#
_cell.length_a   1.000
_cell.length_b   1.000
_cell.length_c   1.000
_cell.angle_alpha   90.00
_cell.angle_beta   90.00
_cell.angle_gamma   90.00
#
_symmetry.space_group_name_H-M   'P 1'
#
loop_
_entity.id
_entity.type
_entity.pdbx_description
1 polymer ?
#
loop_
_entity_poly.entity_id
_entity_poly.type
_entity_poly.pdbx_seq_one_letter_code
_entity_poly.pdbx_strand_id
1 'polypeptide(L)'
;MTGLSVEAVMGRSWLDCIHSDQRVEARQRMGIGQALRIGDGEFQGLADQWFSAHWSTLYDGQGVVSGAIVIINDITERRLREQENWELAHFDGLTQLPNRILFWNRLEYALRLAHRNQQTIAVLWLDLDGFKAVNDQLGHAAGDELLCQVGQRLQTSLRDSDTAARMGGDEFTVVLASMAHPQDAASVAQKIIDLIHQPFALTQGPAQISTSIGIALYPDHAHTAKELAHCADLAMYAAKQAGKNGWRLWNSATSMA
;
A
#
# COMPACT_ATOMS: atom_id res chain seq x y z
N MET A 1 2.46 -7.54 32.64
CA MET A 1 1.84 -6.53 31.76
C MET A 1 2.56 -5.19 31.79
N THR A 2 2.79 -4.54 32.93
CA THR A 2 3.60 -3.29 32.98
C THR A 2 5.09 -3.54 33.25
N GLY A 3 5.47 -4.77 33.61
CA GLY A 3 6.80 -5.07 34.18
C GLY A 3 6.95 -4.60 35.63
N LEU A 4 5.91 -4.01 36.23
CA LEU A 4 5.90 -3.47 37.59
C LEU A 4 5.20 -4.42 38.56
N SER A 5 5.69 -4.48 39.81
CA SER A 5 5.03 -5.23 40.88
C SER A 5 3.70 -4.58 41.28
N VAL A 6 2.79 -5.36 41.88
CA VAL A 6 1.49 -4.86 42.39
C VAL A 6 1.70 -3.66 43.34
N GLU A 7 2.69 -3.73 44.22
CA GLU A 7 3.07 -2.65 45.13
C GLU A 7 3.54 -1.37 44.41
N ALA A 8 4.20 -1.50 43.26
CA ALA A 8 4.69 -0.36 42.47
C ALA A 8 3.59 0.36 41.67
N VAL A 9 2.44 -0.31 41.46
CA VAL A 9 1.30 0.23 40.69
C VAL A 9 0.15 0.67 41.61
N MET A 10 0.07 0.12 42.83
CA MET A 10 -0.88 0.53 43.85
C MET A 10 -0.78 2.05 44.15
N GLY A 11 -1.90 2.76 44.03
CA GLY A 11 -1.98 4.21 44.24
C GLY A 11 -1.58 5.07 43.04
N ARG A 12 -1.14 4.47 41.93
CA ARG A 12 -0.88 5.18 40.66
C ARG A 12 -2.08 5.10 39.73
N SER A 13 -2.19 6.08 38.83
CA SER A 13 -3.22 6.01 37.80
C SER A 13 -2.79 4.97 36.77
N TRP A 14 -3.71 4.13 36.29
CA TRP A 14 -3.39 3.23 35.18
C TRP A 14 -2.97 4.01 33.91
N LEU A 15 -3.38 5.29 33.78
CA LEU A 15 -2.92 6.21 32.74
C LEU A 15 -1.38 6.38 32.71
N ASP A 16 -0.71 6.12 33.84
CA ASP A 16 0.75 6.19 33.93
C ASP A 16 1.44 5.03 33.20
N CYS A 17 0.68 4.00 32.81
CA CYS A 17 1.16 2.78 32.14
C CYS A 17 0.99 2.80 30.61
N ILE A 18 0.38 3.84 30.04
CA ILE A 18 0.21 4.03 28.58
C ILE A 18 1.07 5.20 28.07
N HIS A 19 1.38 5.17 26.76
CA HIS A 19 2.19 6.20 26.11
C HIS A 19 1.61 7.60 26.35
N SER A 20 2.48 8.58 26.63
CA SER A 20 2.09 9.96 27.02
C SER A 20 1.10 10.58 26.05
N ASP A 21 1.31 10.33 24.77
CA ASP A 21 0.56 10.94 23.67
C ASP A 21 -0.89 10.42 23.58
N GLN A 22 -1.15 9.24 24.15
CA GLN A 22 -2.48 8.63 24.19
C GLN A 22 -3.23 8.92 25.50
N ARG A 23 -2.58 9.54 26.50
CA ARG A 23 -3.19 9.75 27.84
C ARG A 23 -4.38 10.69 27.81
N VAL A 24 -4.35 11.72 26.97
CA VAL A 24 -5.46 12.69 26.84
C VAL A 24 -6.69 12.02 26.23
N GLU A 25 -6.51 11.28 25.13
CA GLU A 25 -7.57 10.53 24.47
C GLU A 25 -8.13 9.44 25.38
N ALA A 26 -7.26 8.67 26.04
CA ALA A 26 -7.67 7.64 27.00
C ALA A 26 -8.49 8.24 28.16
N ARG A 27 -8.08 9.39 28.70
CA ARG A 27 -8.82 10.09 29.77
C ARG A 27 -10.19 10.57 29.33
N GLN A 28 -10.31 11.07 28.09
CA GLN A 28 -11.59 11.48 27.51
C GLN A 28 -12.50 10.28 27.25
N ARG A 29 -11.98 9.20 26.64
CA ARG A 29 -12.74 7.98 26.35
C ARG A 29 -13.24 7.27 27.59
N MET A 30 -12.43 7.23 28.65
CA MET A 30 -12.84 6.64 29.92
C MET A 30 -13.83 7.49 30.71
N GLY A 31 -14.04 8.76 30.31
CA GLY A 31 -14.91 9.68 31.02
C GLY A 31 -14.60 9.76 32.51
N ILE A 32 -13.32 9.83 32.88
CA ILE A 32 -12.91 9.99 34.28
C ILE A 32 -13.54 11.30 34.81
N GLY A 33 -14.62 11.19 35.58
CA GLY A 33 -15.41 12.33 36.09
C GLY A 33 -16.81 12.50 35.47
N GLN A 34 -17.24 11.64 34.55
CA GLN A 34 -18.62 11.57 34.05
C GLN A 34 -19.23 10.20 34.34
N ALA A 35 -20.56 10.10 34.31
CA ALA A 35 -21.33 8.88 34.55
C ALA A 35 -21.15 7.83 33.42
N LEU A 36 -19.91 7.43 33.14
CA LEU A 36 -19.60 6.41 32.13
C LEU A 36 -19.90 5.03 32.70
N ARG A 37 -20.70 4.26 31.97
CA ARG A 37 -21.22 2.95 32.40
C ARG A 37 -20.27 1.80 32.07
N ILE A 38 -19.74 1.75 30.85
CA ILE A 38 -18.81 0.73 30.34
C ILE A 38 -18.04 1.37 29.16
N GLY A 39 -16.78 1.01 28.94
CA GLY A 39 -16.05 1.40 27.73
C GLY A 39 -14.91 0.45 27.38
N ASP A 40 -14.41 0.56 26.16
CA ASP A 40 -13.27 -0.19 25.66
C ASP A 40 -12.37 0.66 24.77
N GLY A 41 -11.12 0.23 24.63
CA GLY A 41 -10.17 0.90 23.76
C GLY A 41 -8.85 0.14 23.65
N GLU A 42 -8.16 0.38 22.55
CA GLU A 42 -6.83 -0.16 22.32
C GLU A 42 -5.78 0.93 22.45
N PHE A 43 -4.70 0.64 23.17
CA PHE A 43 -3.69 1.61 23.55
C PHE A 43 -2.30 1.00 23.37
N GLN A 44 -1.33 1.86 23.06
CA GLN A 44 0.07 1.47 23.01
C GLN A 44 0.71 1.72 24.38
N GLY A 45 1.32 0.68 24.93
CA GLY A 45 2.11 0.72 26.15
C GLY A 45 3.48 1.37 25.92
N LEU A 46 4.18 1.66 27.02
CA LEU A 46 5.49 2.34 27.02
C LEU A 46 6.65 1.56 26.37
N ALA A 47 6.43 0.29 26.03
CA ALA A 47 7.42 -0.59 25.41
C ALA A 47 6.91 -1.12 24.05
N ASP A 48 6.13 -0.30 23.33
CA ASP A 48 5.51 -0.60 22.03
C ASP A 48 4.55 -1.80 21.96
N GLN A 49 4.29 -2.46 23.08
CA GLN A 49 3.23 -3.44 23.25
C GLN A 49 1.84 -2.82 23.08
N TRP A 50 0.91 -3.53 22.47
CA TRP A 50 -0.47 -3.12 22.32
C TRP A 50 -1.36 -3.78 23.36
N PHE A 51 -2.24 -2.99 23.96
CA PHE A 51 -3.21 -3.45 24.94
C PHE A 51 -4.62 -3.14 24.50
N SER A 52 -5.54 -4.09 24.67
CA SER A 52 -6.97 -3.80 24.75
C SER A 52 -7.35 -3.65 26.21
N ALA A 53 -8.02 -2.55 26.56
CA ALA A 53 -8.57 -2.32 27.87
C ALA A 53 -10.10 -2.24 27.80
N HIS A 54 -10.78 -3.00 28.66
CA HIS A 54 -12.22 -2.89 28.91
C HIS A 54 -12.42 -2.43 30.34
N TRP A 55 -13.22 -1.39 30.55
CA TRP A 55 -13.49 -0.87 31.89
C TRP A 55 -14.99 -0.76 32.18
N SER A 56 -15.34 -0.99 33.43
CA SER A 56 -16.69 -0.82 33.95
C SER A 56 -16.65 -0.14 35.30
N THR A 57 -17.54 0.83 35.49
CA THR A 57 -17.65 1.59 36.74
C THR A 57 -18.45 0.78 37.75
N LEU A 58 -17.92 0.66 38.97
CA LEU A 58 -18.62 0.05 40.10
C LEU A 58 -19.39 1.11 40.87
N TYR A 59 -20.58 0.72 41.34
CA TYR A 59 -21.44 1.54 42.17
C TYR A 59 -21.71 0.83 43.50
N ASP A 60 -21.87 1.59 44.57
CA ASP A 60 -22.34 1.07 45.84
C ASP A 60 -23.87 0.86 45.86
N GLY A 61 -24.41 0.39 47.00
CA GLY A 61 -25.85 0.16 47.17
C GLY A 61 -26.72 1.44 47.13
N GLN A 62 -26.11 2.63 47.07
CA GLN A 62 -26.80 3.92 46.97
C GLN A 62 -26.67 4.53 45.55
N GLY A 63 -26.04 3.82 44.61
CA GLY A 63 -25.84 4.28 43.24
C GLY A 63 -24.71 5.31 43.10
N VAL A 64 -23.83 5.42 44.10
CA VAL A 64 -22.64 6.28 44.06
C VAL A 64 -21.46 5.47 43.54
N VAL A 65 -20.61 6.09 42.71
CA VAL A 65 -19.40 5.44 42.16
C VAL A 65 -18.49 4.99 43.30
N SER A 66 -18.24 3.69 43.40
CA SER A 66 -17.39 3.05 44.42
C SER A 66 -16.04 2.60 43.87
N GLY A 67 -15.88 2.52 42.55
CA GLY A 67 -14.62 2.16 41.91
C GLY A 67 -14.79 1.88 40.42
N ALA A 68 -13.81 1.19 39.83
CA ALA A 68 -13.89 0.66 38.47
C ALA A 68 -13.13 -0.66 38.38
N ILE A 69 -13.59 -1.56 37.52
CA ILE A 69 -12.85 -2.75 37.10
C ILE A 69 -12.29 -2.46 35.72
N VAL A 70 -11.00 -2.77 35.51
CA VAL A 70 -10.36 -2.70 34.20
C VAL A 70 -9.74 -4.06 33.88
N ILE A 71 -10.12 -4.62 32.74
CA ILE A 71 -9.52 -5.82 32.17
C ILE A 71 -8.59 -5.35 31.07
N ILE A 72 -7.31 -5.72 31.15
CA ILE A 72 -6.30 -5.38 30.16
C ILE A 72 -5.79 -6.68 29.55
N ASN A 73 -5.84 -6.78 28.23
CA ASN A 73 -5.31 -7.88 27.46
C ASN A 73 -4.18 -7.38 26.57
N ASP A 74 -3.04 -8.07 26.57
CA ASP A 74 -2.00 -7.86 25.58
C ASP A 74 -2.49 -8.39 24.22
N ILE A 75 -2.56 -7.49 23.24
CA ILE A 75 -2.99 -7.78 21.87
C ILE A 75 -1.84 -7.58 20.87
N THR A 76 -0.59 -7.46 21.34
CA THR A 76 0.58 -7.24 20.49
C THR A 76 0.71 -8.33 19.43
N GLU A 77 0.66 -9.59 19.85
CA GLU A 77 0.75 -10.73 18.93
C GLU A 77 -0.44 -10.77 17.95
N ARG A 78 -1.64 -10.36 18.39
CA ARG A 78 -2.82 -10.27 17.51
C ARG A 78 -2.61 -9.20 16.44
N ARG A 79 -2.18 -7.99 16.82
CA ARG A 79 -1.89 -6.87 15.92
C ARG A 79 -0.77 -7.19 14.93
N LEU A 80 0.31 -7.84 15.39
CA LEU A 80 1.41 -8.28 14.51
C LEU A 80 0.91 -9.30 13.48
N ARG A 81 0.16 -10.32 13.90
CA ARG A 81 -0.43 -11.30 12.97
C ARG A 81 -1.43 -10.64 12.00
N GLU A 82 -2.22 -9.68 12.46
CA GLU A 82 -3.13 -8.91 11.59
C GLU A 82 -2.35 -8.10 10.54
N GLN A 83 -1.24 -7.47 10.93
CA GLN A 83 -0.35 -6.75 10.01
C GLN A 83 0.32 -7.70 9.02
N GLU A 84 0.90 -8.82 9.48
CA GLU A 84 1.50 -9.84 8.62
C GLU A 84 0.48 -10.39 7.63
N ASN A 85 -0.74 -10.71 8.09
CA ASN A 85 -1.82 -11.16 7.22
C ASN A 85 -2.21 -10.09 6.20
N TRP A 86 -2.23 -8.82 6.60
CA TRP A 86 -2.50 -7.72 5.69
C TRP A 86 -1.38 -7.59 4.64
N GLU A 87 -0.12 -7.64 5.04
CA GLU A 87 1.03 -7.58 4.14
C GLU A 87 1.01 -8.75 3.13
N LEU A 88 0.82 -9.98 3.61
CA LEU A 88 0.69 -11.18 2.76
C LEU A 88 -0.48 -11.09 1.78
N ALA A 89 -1.57 -10.44 2.17
CA ALA A 89 -2.75 -10.27 1.32
C ALA A 89 -2.60 -9.14 0.29
N HIS A 90 -1.72 -8.16 0.52
CA HIS A 90 -1.68 -6.91 -0.26
C HIS A 90 -0.37 -6.66 -1.01
N PHE A 91 0.69 -7.41 -0.73
CA PHE A 91 1.97 -7.28 -1.43
C PHE A 91 2.32 -8.56 -2.18
N ASP A 92 3.14 -8.40 -3.23
CA ASP A 92 3.72 -9.48 -4.00
C ASP A 92 4.89 -10.08 -3.21
N GLY A 93 4.81 -11.38 -2.92
CA GLY A 93 5.81 -12.05 -2.06
C GLY A 93 7.24 -12.05 -2.60
N LEU A 94 7.43 -11.80 -3.90
CA LEU A 94 8.76 -11.72 -4.51
C LEU A 94 9.31 -10.28 -4.49
N THR A 95 8.58 -9.34 -5.08
CA THR A 95 9.06 -7.97 -5.31
C THR A 95 8.76 -7.00 -4.17
N GLN A 96 7.91 -7.39 -3.22
CA GLN A 96 7.40 -6.54 -2.14
C GLN A 96 6.69 -5.27 -2.63
N LEU A 97 6.33 -5.20 -3.92
CA LEU A 97 5.41 -4.21 -4.43
C LEU A 97 3.97 -4.56 -4.04
N PRO A 98 3.06 -3.58 -3.98
CA PRO A 98 1.63 -3.83 -4.04
C PRO A 98 1.27 -4.91 -5.06
N ASN A 99 0.44 -5.87 -4.64
CA ASN A 99 -0.09 -6.88 -5.55
C ASN A 99 -1.35 -6.37 -6.26
N ARG A 100 -1.98 -7.23 -7.05
CA ARG A 100 -3.23 -6.94 -7.78
C ARG A 100 -4.35 -6.40 -6.86
N ILE A 101 -4.51 -6.92 -5.66
CA ILE A 101 -5.56 -6.48 -4.72
C ILE A 101 -5.29 -5.03 -4.29
N LEU A 102 -4.07 -4.75 -3.84
CA LEU A 102 -3.71 -3.40 -3.39
C LEU A 102 -3.71 -2.39 -4.55
N PHE A 103 -3.29 -2.79 -5.75
CA PHE A 103 -3.40 -1.97 -6.96
C PHE A 103 -4.84 -1.48 -7.18
N TRP A 104 -5.82 -2.39 -7.22
CA TRP A 104 -7.22 -2.01 -7.44
C TRP A 104 -7.74 -1.08 -6.34
N ASN A 105 -7.43 -1.38 -5.08
CA ASN A 105 -7.80 -0.53 -3.95
C ASN A 105 -7.23 0.89 -4.10
N ARG A 106 -5.96 1.02 -4.50
CA ARG A 106 -5.28 2.31 -4.70
C ARG A 106 -5.84 3.07 -5.90
N LEU A 107 -6.10 2.39 -7.01
CA LEU A 107 -6.69 3.00 -8.20
C LEU A 107 -8.10 3.52 -7.93
N GLU A 108 -8.97 2.72 -7.30
CA GLU A 108 -10.31 3.15 -6.94
C GLU A 108 -10.30 4.34 -5.97
N TYR A 109 -9.40 4.32 -4.98
CA TYR A 109 -9.22 5.44 -4.08
C TYR A 109 -8.77 6.72 -4.81
N ALA A 110 -7.76 6.60 -5.68
CA ALA A 110 -7.25 7.71 -6.47
C ALA A 110 -8.35 8.31 -7.37
N LEU A 111 -9.17 7.48 -8.02
CA LEU A 111 -10.30 7.94 -8.83
C LEU A 111 -11.35 8.70 -8.03
N ARG A 112 -11.72 8.21 -6.84
CA ARG A 112 -12.67 8.92 -5.96
C ARG A 112 -12.14 10.27 -5.50
N LEU A 113 -10.84 10.36 -5.23
CA LEU A 113 -10.19 11.62 -4.85
C LEU A 113 -10.11 12.58 -6.04
N ALA A 114 -9.69 12.07 -7.20
CA ALA A 114 -9.58 12.82 -8.45
C ALA A 114 -10.92 13.38 -8.91
N HIS A 115 -12.00 12.59 -8.87
CA HIS A 115 -13.35 13.04 -9.17
C HIS A 115 -13.78 14.21 -8.27
N ARG A 116 -13.51 14.11 -6.96
CA ARG A 116 -13.87 15.15 -5.98
C ARG A 116 -13.09 16.45 -6.18
N ASN A 117 -11.81 16.33 -6.54
CA ASN A 117 -10.89 17.45 -6.67
C ASN A 117 -10.78 17.97 -8.11
N GLN A 118 -11.51 17.38 -9.06
CA GLN A 118 -11.40 17.65 -10.50
C GLN A 118 -9.96 17.52 -11.03
N GLN A 119 -9.27 16.46 -10.59
CA GLN A 119 -7.88 16.18 -10.99
C GLN A 119 -7.81 15.07 -12.04
N THR A 120 -6.74 15.12 -12.83
CA THR A 120 -6.38 14.06 -13.77
C THR A 120 -5.45 13.07 -13.08
N ILE A 121 -5.69 11.78 -13.31
CA ILE A 121 -4.77 10.70 -12.90
C ILE A 121 -4.44 9.83 -14.11
N ALA A 122 -3.35 9.08 -14.04
CA ALA A 122 -2.97 8.11 -15.07
C ALA A 122 -2.78 6.71 -14.50
N VAL A 123 -3.09 5.71 -15.33
CA VAL A 123 -2.65 4.34 -15.16
C VAL A 123 -1.66 4.02 -16.27
N LEU A 124 -0.50 3.50 -15.88
CA LEU A 124 0.48 2.93 -16.77
C LEU A 124 0.44 1.41 -16.59
N TRP A 125 0.32 0.67 -17.68
CA TRP A 125 0.44 -0.78 -17.70
C TRP A 125 1.74 -1.16 -18.40
N LEU A 126 2.54 -2.01 -17.78
CA LEU A 126 3.90 -2.31 -18.19
C LEU A 126 4.07 -3.82 -18.35
N ASP A 127 4.85 -4.19 -19.35
CA ASP A 127 5.33 -5.56 -19.54
C ASP A 127 6.81 -5.56 -19.90
N LEU A 128 7.56 -6.51 -19.34
CA LEU A 128 9.01 -6.59 -19.53
C LEU A 128 9.36 -7.38 -20.79
N ASP A 129 9.75 -6.64 -21.82
CA ASP A 129 10.20 -7.21 -23.07
C ASP A 129 11.50 -7.98 -22.89
N GLY A 130 11.48 -9.27 -23.22
CA GLY A 130 12.66 -10.14 -23.12
C GLY A 130 12.81 -10.87 -21.79
N PHE A 131 11.88 -10.70 -20.85
CA PHE A 131 11.90 -11.42 -19.57
C PHE A 131 11.96 -12.95 -19.74
N LYS A 132 11.16 -13.50 -20.65
CA LYS A 132 11.19 -14.94 -20.97
C LYS A 132 12.60 -15.39 -21.42
N ALA A 133 13.29 -14.60 -22.24
CA ALA A 133 14.64 -14.94 -22.69
C ALA A 133 15.64 -14.97 -21.54
N VAL A 134 15.50 -14.09 -20.55
CA VAL A 134 16.32 -14.12 -19.32
C VAL A 134 16.08 -15.43 -18.55
N ASN A 135 14.83 -15.84 -18.36
CA ASN A 135 14.52 -17.12 -17.71
C ASN A 135 15.10 -18.31 -18.48
N ASP A 136 14.94 -18.32 -19.80
CA ASP A 136 15.35 -19.43 -20.65
C ASP A 136 16.90 -19.55 -20.72
N GLN A 137 17.63 -18.43 -20.62
CA GLN A 137 19.10 -18.39 -20.75
C GLN A 137 19.85 -18.44 -19.41
N LEU A 138 19.34 -17.77 -18.37
CA LEU A 138 20.01 -17.60 -17.07
C LEU A 138 19.28 -18.34 -15.93
N GLY A 139 18.10 -18.91 -16.21
CA GLY A 139 17.29 -19.66 -15.25
C GLY A 139 16.30 -18.80 -14.45
N HIS A 140 15.33 -19.46 -13.83
CA HIS A 140 14.25 -18.80 -13.08
C HIS A 140 14.74 -17.94 -11.91
N ALA A 141 15.81 -18.36 -11.22
CA ALA A 141 16.40 -17.55 -10.14
C ALA A 141 16.90 -16.18 -10.64
N ALA A 142 17.45 -16.12 -11.86
CA ALA A 142 17.86 -14.86 -12.48
C ALA A 142 16.64 -14.01 -12.88
N GLY A 143 15.56 -14.64 -13.36
CA GLY A 143 14.30 -13.95 -13.61
C GLY A 143 13.69 -13.36 -12.34
N ASP A 144 13.69 -14.11 -11.24
CA ASP A 144 13.18 -13.64 -9.96
C ASP A 144 14.00 -12.45 -9.42
N GLU A 145 15.33 -12.53 -9.53
CA GLU A 145 16.24 -11.43 -9.20
C GLU A 145 15.97 -10.19 -10.09
N LEU A 146 15.78 -10.40 -11.40
CA LEU A 146 15.44 -9.33 -12.34
C LEU A 146 14.14 -8.63 -11.95
N LEU A 147 13.10 -9.39 -11.61
CA LEU A 147 11.81 -8.84 -11.17
C LEU A 147 11.95 -8.01 -9.89
N CYS A 148 12.75 -8.48 -8.93
CA CYS A 148 13.06 -7.72 -7.71
C CYS A 148 13.76 -6.40 -8.04
N GLN A 149 14.80 -6.43 -8.89
CA GLN A 149 15.52 -5.21 -9.29
C GLN A 149 14.63 -4.24 -10.09
N VAL A 150 13.74 -4.75 -10.95
CA VAL A 150 12.73 -3.93 -11.65
C VAL A 150 11.79 -3.27 -10.64
N GLY A 151 11.27 -4.03 -9.67
CA GLY A 151 10.39 -3.47 -8.64
C GLY A 151 11.06 -2.36 -7.83
N GLN A 152 12.32 -2.55 -7.45
CA GLN A 152 13.12 -1.55 -6.76
C GLN A 152 13.37 -0.29 -7.62
N ARG A 153 13.69 -0.47 -8.91
CA ARG A 153 13.83 0.65 -9.86
C ARG A 153 12.53 1.45 -9.98
N LEU A 154 11.38 0.77 -10.11
CA LEU A 154 10.08 1.43 -10.15
C LEU A 154 9.83 2.23 -8.88
N GLN A 155 9.94 1.60 -7.70
CA GLN A 155 9.66 2.22 -6.41
C GLN A 155 10.52 3.47 -6.16
N THR A 156 11.82 3.40 -6.46
CA THR A 156 12.74 4.54 -6.27
C THR A 156 12.58 5.66 -7.28
N SER A 157 11.94 5.38 -8.42
CA SER A 157 11.74 6.37 -9.50
C SER A 157 10.46 7.19 -9.34
N LEU A 158 9.54 6.74 -8.49
CA LEU A 158 8.20 7.30 -8.31
C LEU A 158 8.11 8.15 -7.05
N ARG A 159 7.06 8.98 -6.96
CA ARG A 159 6.77 9.77 -5.76
C ARG A 159 6.02 8.90 -4.75
N ASP A 160 6.05 9.28 -3.47
CA ASP A 160 5.29 8.59 -2.41
C ASP A 160 3.77 8.53 -2.66
N SER A 161 3.24 9.49 -3.44
CA SER A 161 1.82 9.51 -3.85
C SER A 161 1.49 8.49 -4.93
N ASP A 162 2.47 8.08 -5.72
CA ASP A 162 2.29 7.17 -6.84
C ASP A 162 2.41 5.72 -6.35
N THR A 163 1.82 4.78 -7.07
CA THR A 163 1.81 3.37 -6.66
C THR A 163 2.28 2.49 -7.80
N ALA A 164 3.44 1.86 -7.66
CA ALA A 164 3.82 0.73 -8.50
C ALA A 164 3.25 -0.56 -7.93
N ALA A 165 2.80 -1.47 -8.78
CA ALA A 165 2.27 -2.77 -8.39
C ALA A 165 2.71 -3.86 -9.38
N ARG A 166 2.81 -5.10 -8.90
CA ARG A 166 3.03 -6.26 -9.77
C ARG A 166 1.73 -7.03 -9.96
N MET A 167 1.35 -7.27 -11.21
CA MET A 167 0.09 -7.94 -11.56
C MET A 167 0.23 -9.46 -11.66
N GLY A 168 1.47 -9.93 -11.83
CA GLY A 168 1.87 -11.34 -12.00
C GLY A 168 2.84 -11.48 -13.17
N GLY A 169 3.65 -12.55 -13.19
CA GLY A 169 4.62 -12.75 -14.27
C GLY A 169 5.59 -11.57 -14.41
N ASP A 170 5.67 -11.01 -15.60
CA ASP A 170 6.42 -9.82 -16.02
C ASP A 170 5.57 -8.54 -16.13
N GLU A 171 4.32 -8.56 -15.67
CA GLU A 171 3.42 -7.43 -15.75
C GLU A 171 3.49 -6.55 -14.48
N PHE A 172 3.67 -5.26 -14.71
CA PHE A 172 3.67 -4.22 -13.68
C PHE A 172 2.66 -3.14 -14.03
N THR A 173 2.19 -2.41 -13.02
CA THR A 173 1.34 -1.23 -13.21
C THR A 173 1.83 -0.08 -12.36
N VAL A 174 1.54 1.13 -12.81
CA VAL A 174 1.78 2.36 -12.03
C VAL A 174 0.52 3.21 -12.03
N VAL A 175 0.10 3.67 -10.86
CA VAL A 175 -0.94 4.71 -10.70
C VAL A 175 -0.25 6.03 -10.37
N LEU A 176 -0.44 7.03 -11.23
CA LEU A 176 0.00 8.41 -10.97
C LEU A 176 -1.16 9.17 -10.34
N ALA A 177 -1.11 9.35 -9.03
CA ALA A 177 -2.27 9.80 -8.23
C ALA A 177 -2.57 11.30 -8.36
N SER A 178 -1.63 12.08 -8.90
CA SER A 178 -1.84 13.49 -9.21
C SER A 178 -0.88 13.94 -10.30
N MET A 179 -1.42 14.60 -11.32
CA MET A 179 -0.64 15.19 -12.41
C MET A 179 -1.02 16.65 -12.58
N ALA A 180 -0.04 17.49 -12.90
CA ALA A 180 -0.30 18.88 -13.27
C ALA A 180 -0.77 18.97 -14.72
N HIS A 181 -0.19 18.13 -15.59
CA HIS A 181 -0.49 18.09 -17.01
C HIS A 181 -0.56 16.64 -17.53
N PRO A 182 -1.40 16.33 -18.54
CA PRO A 182 -1.45 15.01 -19.17
C PRO A 182 -0.09 14.49 -19.68
N GLN A 183 0.80 15.40 -20.09
CA GLN A 183 2.16 15.09 -20.54
C GLN A 183 3.07 14.53 -19.43
N ASP A 184 2.70 14.73 -18.16
CA ASP A 184 3.43 14.17 -17.02
C ASP A 184 3.44 12.63 -17.10
N ALA A 185 2.33 12.02 -17.54
CA ALA A 185 2.24 10.57 -17.69
C ALA A 185 3.22 10.03 -18.73
N ALA A 186 3.33 10.70 -19.89
CA ALA A 186 4.29 10.34 -20.93
C ALA A 186 5.74 10.52 -20.47
N SER A 187 6.00 11.58 -19.70
CA SER A 187 7.33 11.85 -19.14
C SER A 187 7.74 10.79 -18.12
N VAL A 188 6.83 10.36 -17.24
CA VAL A 188 7.07 9.26 -16.30
C VAL A 188 7.24 7.93 -17.04
N ALA A 189 6.43 7.64 -18.05
CA ALA A 189 6.57 6.43 -18.85
C ALA A 189 7.94 6.37 -19.54
N GLN A 190 8.39 7.48 -20.15
CA GLN A 190 9.72 7.55 -20.77
C GLN A 190 10.83 7.35 -19.73
N LYS A 191 10.73 7.99 -18.56
CA LYS A 191 11.68 7.79 -17.46
C LYS A 191 11.77 6.32 -17.03
N ILE A 192 10.64 5.62 -16.94
CA ILE A 192 10.60 4.20 -16.59
C ILE A 192 11.25 3.33 -17.68
N ILE A 193 10.97 3.62 -18.96
CA ILE A 193 11.61 2.91 -20.09
C ILE A 193 13.12 3.07 -20.01
N ASP A 194 13.62 4.30 -19.89
CA ASP A 194 15.06 4.59 -19.84
C ASP A 194 15.73 3.91 -18.64
N LEU A 195 15.03 3.83 -17.51
CA LEU A 195 15.49 3.19 -16.28
C LEU A 195 15.54 1.66 -16.40
N ILE A 196 14.51 1.04 -16.99
CA ILE A 196 14.47 -0.41 -17.20
C ILE A 196 15.46 -0.82 -18.29
N HIS A 197 15.72 0.02 -19.29
CA HIS A 197 16.67 -0.27 -20.36
C HIS A 197 18.14 -0.29 -19.89
N GLN A 198 18.44 0.19 -18.68
CA GLN A 198 19.77 0.07 -18.08
C GLN A 198 20.10 -1.42 -17.79
N PRO A 199 21.35 -1.87 -18.00
CA PRO A 199 21.75 -3.24 -17.70
C PRO A 199 21.45 -3.66 -16.26
N PHE A 200 21.08 -4.92 -16.07
CA PHE A 200 20.90 -5.54 -14.75
C PHE A 200 22.09 -6.44 -14.46
N ALA A 201 22.74 -6.20 -13.33
CA ALA A 201 23.77 -7.10 -12.81
C ALA A 201 23.06 -8.16 -11.97
N LEU A 202 22.84 -9.34 -12.56
CA LEU A 202 22.27 -10.49 -11.86
C LEU A 202 23.39 -11.44 -11.42
N THR A 203 23.09 -12.26 -10.42
CA THR A 203 24.03 -13.27 -9.90
C THR A 203 24.48 -14.25 -11.00
N GLN A 204 23.59 -14.61 -11.92
CA GLN A 204 23.87 -15.56 -13.00
C GLN A 204 24.50 -14.93 -14.25
N GLY A 205 24.61 -13.60 -14.30
CA GLY A 205 25.17 -12.86 -15.44
C GLY A 205 24.40 -11.57 -15.73
N PRO A 206 24.96 -10.68 -16.58
CA PRO A 206 24.27 -9.46 -16.96
C PRO A 206 23.04 -9.77 -17.82
N ALA A 207 21.96 -9.03 -17.61
CA ALA A 207 20.78 -9.04 -18.46
C ALA A 207 20.47 -7.63 -18.95
N GLN A 208 19.92 -7.52 -20.16
CA GLN A 208 19.38 -6.28 -20.67
C GLN A 208 18.00 -6.56 -21.25
N ILE A 209 17.01 -5.87 -20.73
CA ILE A 209 15.60 -5.96 -21.13
C ILE A 209 15.09 -4.57 -21.48
N SER A 210 13.93 -4.51 -22.12
CA SER A 210 13.17 -3.27 -22.26
C SER A 210 11.79 -3.42 -21.64
N THR A 211 10.97 -2.38 -21.73
CA THR A 211 9.57 -2.48 -21.35
C THR A 211 8.67 -1.81 -22.39
N SER A 212 7.48 -2.38 -22.56
CA SER A 212 6.40 -1.79 -23.33
C SER A 212 5.37 -1.25 -22.35
N ILE A 213 4.97 0.02 -22.53
CA ILE A 213 4.07 0.72 -21.60
C ILE A 213 2.82 1.22 -22.32
N GLY A 214 1.66 0.97 -21.74
CA GLY A 214 0.40 1.59 -22.15
C GLY A 214 -0.06 2.59 -21.13
N ILE A 215 -0.59 3.73 -21.57
CA ILE A 215 -1.01 4.83 -20.71
C ILE A 215 -2.49 5.10 -20.91
N ALA A 216 -3.26 5.21 -19.83
CA ALA A 216 -4.63 5.70 -19.87
C ALA A 216 -4.87 6.80 -18.84
N LEU A 217 -5.70 7.78 -19.19
CA LEU A 217 -5.94 8.98 -18.40
C LEU A 217 -7.40 9.05 -17.95
N TYR A 218 -7.61 9.37 -16.67
CA TYR A 218 -8.92 9.76 -16.16
C TYR A 218 -8.99 11.30 -16.12
N PRO A 219 -10.12 11.92 -16.52
CA PRO A 219 -11.36 11.29 -16.98
C PRO A 219 -11.43 11.02 -18.49
N ASP A 220 -10.40 11.39 -19.25
CA ASP A 220 -10.45 11.47 -20.72
C ASP A 220 -10.71 10.13 -21.43
N HIS A 221 -10.18 9.03 -20.90
CA HIS A 221 -10.25 7.72 -21.54
C HIS A 221 -11.28 6.78 -20.92
N ALA A 222 -11.59 6.98 -19.64
CA ALA A 222 -12.51 6.13 -18.87
C ALA A 222 -12.93 6.81 -17.57
N HIS A 223 -14.04 6.34 -16.99
CA HIS A 223 -14.57 6.84 -15.71
C HIS A 223 -14.55 5.81 -14.58
N THR A 224 -14.24 4.55 -14.88
CA THR A 224 -14.12 3.48 -13.88
C THR A 224 -12.70 2.91 -13.85
N ALA A 225 -12.30 2.35 -12.69
CA ALA A 225 -10.98 1.73 -12.53
C ALA A 225 -10.75 0.63 -13.57
N LYS A 226 -11.76 -0.24 -13.76
CA LYS A 226 -11.67 -1.39 -14.67
C LYS A 226 -11.48 -0.98 -16.12
N GLU A 227 -12.28 -0.02 -16.60
CA GLU A 227 -12.16 0.50 -17.96
C GLU A 227 -10.81 1.20 -18.16
N LEU A 228 -10.38 2.03 -17.20
CA LEU A 228 -9.12 2.76 -17.30
C LEU A 228 -7.92 1.82 -17.38
N ALA A 229 -7.89 0.80 -16.52
CA ALA A 229 -6.87 -0.24 -16.54
C ALA A 229 -6.90 -1.04 -17.86
N HIS A 230 -8.09 -1.36 -18.37
CA HIS A 230 -8.23 -2.05 -19.66
C HIS A 230 -7.73 -1.22 -20.83
N CYS A 231 -8.01 0.09 -20.86
CA CYS A 231 -7.47 1.01 -21.85
C CYS A 231 -5.93 1.07 -21.81
N ALA A 232 -5.35 1.07 -20.60
CA ALA A 232 -3.89 1.05 -20.44
C ALA A 232 -3.29 -0.28 -20.94
N ASP A 233 -3.89 -1.42 -20.62
CA ASP A 233 -3.47 -2.74 -21.11
C ASP A 233 -3.50 -2.84 -22.65
N LEU A 234 -4.60 -2.42 -23.28
CA LEU A 234 -4.69 -2.40 -24.74
C LEU A 234 -3.66 -1.46 -25.38
N ALA A 235 -3.40 -0.30 -24.77
CA ALA A 235 -2.36 0.61 -25.24
C ALA A 235 -0.96 -0.02 -25.11
N MET A 236 -0.70 -0.78 -24.05
CA MET A 236 0.57 -1.49 -23.84
C MET A 236 0.77 -2.56 -24.91
N TYR A 237 -0.29 -3.30 -25.23
CA TYR A 237 -0.27 -4.27 -26.30
C TYR A 237 0.03 -3.61 -27.67
N ALA A 238 -0.55 -2.43 -27.94
CA ALA A 238 -0.22 -1.65 -29.13
C ALA A 238 1.26 -1.17 -29.12
N ALA A 239 1.84 -0.86 -27.96
CA ALA A 239 3.26 -0.54 -27.83
C ALA A 239 4.14 -1.74 -28.19
N LYS A 240 3.79 -2.95 -27.74
CA LYS A 240 4.48 -4.19 -28.12
C LYS A 240 4.45 -4.44 -29.62
N GLN A 241 3.29 -4.29 -30.26
CA GLN A 241 3.15 -4.48 -31.69
C GLN A 241 3.93 -3.45 -32.52
N ALA A 242 4.11 -2.24 -31.97
CA ALA A 242 4.84 -1.16 -32.63
C ALA A 242 6.37 -1.29 -32.55
N GLY A 243 6.91 -2.40 -32.05
CA GLY A 243 8.35 -2.66 -32.00
C GLY A 243 8.95 -2.75 -30.59
N LYS A 244 8.11 -2.74 -29.54
CA LYS A 244 8.53 -2.83 -28.13
C LYS A 244 9.36 -1.62 -27.67
N ASN A 245 9.85 -1.65 -26.43
CA ASN A 245 10.74 -0.60 -25.86
C ASN A 245 10.19 0.83 -26.03
N GLY A 246 8.95 1.04 -25.62
CA GLY A 246 8.25 2.28 -25.93
C GLY A 246 6.95 2.37 -25.17
N TRP A 247 6.31 3.54 -25.26
CA TRP A 247 5.00 3.76 -24.67
C TRP A 247 3.97 4.15 -25.72
N ARG A 248 2.70 3.86 -25.42
CA ARG A 248 1.55 4.35 -26.19
C ARG A 248 0.51 4.93 -25.24
N LEU A 249 0.00 6.10 -25.59
CA LEU A 249 -1.21 6.63 -24.98
C LEU A 249 -2.42 5.95 -25.61
N TRP A 250 -3.36 5.51 -24.79
CA TRP A 250 -4.62 4.95 -25.27
C TRP A 250 -5.32 5.94 -26.20
N ASN A 251 -5.81 5.42 -27.31
CA ASN A 251 -6.61 6.16 -28.28
C ASN A 251 -7.72 5.25 -28.79
N SER A 252 -8.97 5.68 -28.63
CA SER A 252 -10.16 4.93 -29.07
C SER A 252 -10.23 4.72 -30.59
N ALA A 253 -9.46 5.48 -31.37
CA ALA A 253 -9.39 5.31 -32.82
C ALA A 253 -8.57 4.09 -33.27
N THR A 254 -7.69 3.56 -32.41
CA THR A 254 -6.74 2.48 -32.79
C THR A 254 -7.27 1.08 -32.49
N SER A 255 -8.38 0.96 -31.74
CA SER A 255 -9.01 -0.32 -31.38
C SER A 255 -9.98 -0.89 -32.41
N MET A 256 -10.05 -0.31 -33.62
CA MET A 256 -10.91 -0.78 -34.72
C MET A 256 -10.12 -1.27 -35.97
N ALA A 257 -8.84 -1.62 -35.82
CA ALA A 257 -8.03 -2.17 -36.91
C ALA A 257 -7.59 -3.62 -36.61
#